data_AF-A0A355TWK9-F1
#
_entry.id   AF-A0A355TWK9-F1
#
_cell.length_a   1.000
_cell.length_b   1.000
_cell.length_c   1.000
_cell.angle_alpha   90.00
_cell.angle_beta   90.00
_cell.angle_gamma   90.00
#
_symmetry.space_group_name_H-M   'P 1'
#
loop_
_entity.id
_entity.type
_entity.pdbx_description
1 polymer ?
#
loop_
_entity_poly.entity_id
_entity_poly.type
_entity_poly.pdbx_seq_one_letter_code
_entity_poly.pdbx_strand_id
1 'polypeptide(L)'
;MKWYENYNKFFEIFNNSGIAVDETAFYFKTDINEKEHYIGFISKQDKPYWAGYCDITNGCAFKTAEELFNAKIYDGKSIKERWNQIVIIQISGIPVEDWDIVCLRERIE
;
A
#
# COMPACT_ATOMS: atom_id res chain seq x y z
N MET A 1 -6.28 -16.08 -8.89
CA MET A 1 -6.27 -14.74 -8.29
C MET A 1 -5.05 -14.67 -7.38
N LYS A 2 -4.15 -13.74 -7.68
CA LYS A 2 -2.95 -13.53 -6.88
C LYS A 2 -3.33 -12.95 -5.52
N TRP A 3 -2.52 -13.16 -4.48
CA TRP A 3 -2.90 -12.74 -3.13
C TRP A 3 -3.05 -11.22 -3.01
N TYR A 4 -2.23 -10.47 -3.73
CA TYR A 4 -2.21 -9.01 -3.75
C TYR A 4 -3.33 -8.38 -4.59
N GLU A 5 -4.12 -9.18 -5.32
CA GLU A 5 -5.35 -8.74 -5.99
C GLU A 5 -6.57 -8.86 -5.05
N ASN A 6 -6.46 -9.61 -3.95
CA ASN A 6 -7.51 -9.77 -2.96
C ASN A 6 -7.39 -8.71 -1.87
N TYR A 7 -8.38 -7.80 -1.81
CA TYR A 7 -8.42 -6.71 -0.81
C TYR A 7 -8.18 -7.19 0.61
N ASN A 8 -8.91 -8.23 1.06
CA ASN A 8 -8.84 -8.67 2.44
C ASN A 8 -7.44 -9.23 2.76
N LYS A 9 -6.86 -10.04 1.87
CA LYS A 9 -5.50 -10.59 2.07
C LYS A 9 -4.44 -9.50 2.06
N PHE A 10 -4.53 -8.56 1.11
CA PHE A 10 -3.57 -7.46 1.02
C PHE A 10 -3.66 -6.56 2.25
N PHE A 11 -4.87 -6.17 2.64
CA PHE A 11 -5.11 -5.36 3.84
C PHE A 11 -4.62 -6.06 5.10
N GLU A 12 -4.85 -7.37 5.25
CA GLU A 12 -4.36 -8.14 6.39
C GLU A 12 -2.84 -8.14 6.48
N ILE A 13 -2.15 -8.33 5.34
CA ILE A 13 -0.69 -8.23 5.28
C ILE A 13 -0.23 -6.82 5.65
N PHE A 14 -0.85 -5.79 5.08
CA PHE A 14 -0.52 -4.39 5.35
C PHE A 14 -0.71 -4.03 6.83
N ASN A 15 -1.81 -4.47 7.43
CA ASN A 15 -2.18 -4.21 8.82
C ASN A 15 -1.32 -4.98 9.82
N ASN A 16 -0.91 -6.21 9.50
CA ASN A 16 -0.19 -7.09 10.43
C ASN A 16 1.32 -7.10 10.22
N SER A 17 1.81 -6.75 9.02
CA SER A 17 3.22 -6.85 8.68
C SER A 17 3.97 -5.52 8.70
N GLY A 18 3.29 -4.37 8.85
CA GLY A 18 3.86 -3.03 9.10
C GLY A 18 5.25 -2.79 8.49
N ILE A 19 6.30 -3.10 9.27
CA ILE A 19 7.72 -2.97 8.89
C ILE A 19 8.08 -3.67 7.58
N ALA A 20 7.53 -4.85 7.30
CA ALA A 20 7.86 -5.61 6.09
C ALA A 20 7.29 -4.97 4.81
N VAL A 21 6.33 -4.07 4.96
CA VAL A 21 5.65 -3.42 3.84
C VAL A 21 6.38 -2.15 3.45
N ASP A 22 6.97 -1.44 4.43
CA ASP A 22 7.75 -0.19 4.31
C ASP A 22 7.11 0.83 3.37
N GLU A 23 7.28 0.64 2.06
CA GLU A 23 6.65 1.37 0.97
C GLU A 23 6.00 0.41 -0.05
N THR A 24 4.76 0.69 -0.42
CA THR A 24 4.03 0.03 -1.52
C THR A 24 3.77 1.06 -2.61
N ALA A 25 4.14 0.73 -3.85
CA ALA A 25 3.79 1.49 -5.03
C ALA A 25 2.63 0.82 -5.79
N PHE A 26 1.68 1.61 -6.25
CA PHE A 26 0.54 1.14 -7.04
C PHE A 26 0.02 2.23 -7.99
N TYR A 27 -0.81 1.86 -8.96
CA TYR A 27 -1.57 2.83 -9.76
C TYR A 27 -3.04 2.39 -9.87
N PHE A 28 -3.89 3.33 -10.26
CA PHE A 28 -5.26 3.02 -10.67
C PHE A 28 -5.34 2.90 -12.19
N LYS A 29 -5.85 1.77 -12.70
CA LYS A 29 -6.02 1.51 -14.15
C LYS A 29 -6.84 2.55 -14.89
N THR A 30 -7.67 3.29 -14.16
CA THR A 30 -8.56 4.31 -14.73
C THR A 30 -7.96 5.71 -14.74
N ASP A 31 -6.81 5.90 -14.09
CA ASP A 31 -6.16 7.21 -14.01
C ASP A 31 -5.34 7.46 -15.27
N ILE A 32 -5.32 8.72 -15.70
CA ILE A 32 -4.58 9.10 -16.89
C ILE A 32 -3.08 8.87 -16.65
N ASN A 33 -2.42 8.20 -17.60
CA ASN A 33 -1.01 7.82 -17.55
C ASN A 33 -0.62 6.86 -16.41
N GLU A 34 -1.58 6.14 -15.81
CA GLU A 34 -1.28 5.15 -14.76
C GLU A 34 -0.41 5.75 -13.64
N LYS A 35 -0.78 6.96 -13.20
CA LYS A 35 -0.02 7.70 -12.19
C LYS A 35 0.25 6.83 -10.97
N GLU A 36 1.52 6.72 -10.61
CA GLU A 36 1.95 5.98 -9.43
C GLU A 36 1.59 6.73 -8.15
N HIS A 37 1.20 5.93 -7.16
CA HIS A 37 0.86 6.32 -5.81
C HIS A 37 1.66 5.49 -4.83
N TYR A 38 2.01 6.09 -3.70
CA TYR A 38 2.80 5.43 -2.67
C TYR A 38 2.10 5.50 -1.32
N ILE A 39 2.07 4.36 -0.67
CA ILE A 39 1.61 4.22 0.72
C ILE A 39 2.62 3.39 1.49
N GLY A 40 2.64 3.53 2.80
CA GLY A 40 3.60 2.77 3.56
C GLY A 40 3.40 2.81 5.07
N PHE A 41 4.43 2.32 5.75
CA PHE A 41 4.51 2.23 7.20
C PHE A 41 5.90 2.57 7.70
N ILE A 42 5.99 3.51 8.64
CA ILE A 42 7.24 3.86 9.34
C ILE A 42 7.04 3.61 10.83
N SER A 43 7.81 2.67 11.39
CA SER A 43 7.73 2.34 12.82
C SER A 43 8.10 3.52 13.72
N LYS A 44 7.61 3.51 14.97
CA LYS A 44 7.94 4.50 16.03
C LYS A 44 7.46 5.95 15.77
N GLN A 45 6.54 6.14 14.82
CA GLN A 45 5.82 7.41 14.62
C GLN A 45 4.46 7.37 15.34
N ASP A 46 3.92 8.53 15.76
CA ASP A 46 2.54 8.64 16.31
C ASP A 46 1.48 8.21 15.27
N LYS A 47 1.77 8.52 14.00
CA LYS A 47 0.98 8.14 12.84
C LYS A 47 1.86 7.35 11.87
N PRO A 48 2.00 6.03 12.08
CA PRO A 48 3.00 5.24 11.37
C PRO A 48 2.61 4.93 9.92
N TYR A 49 1.33 4.99 9.59
CA TYR A 49 0.85 4.74 8.23
C TYR A 49 0.83 6.03 7.43
N TRP A 50 1.22 5.97 6.16
CA TRP A 50 1.31 7.17 5.33
C TRP A 50 0.87 6.93 3.89
N ALA A 51 0.50 8.03 3.23
CA ALA A 51 0.29 8.13 1.78
C ALA A 51 0.97 9.41 1.29
N GLY A 52 1.72 9.36 0.20
CA GLY A 52 2.41 10.55 -0.32
C GLY A 52 3.74 10.23 -1.00
N TYR A 53 4.64 11.22 -1.04
CA TYR A 53 5.76 11.44 -1.98
C TYR A 53 5.41 12.52 -2.99
N CYS A 54 5.57 12.27 -4.29
CA CYS A 54 5.34 13.24 -5.37
C CYS A 54 3.87 13.30 -5.80
N ASP A 55 3.02 12.41 -5.29
CA ASP A 55 1.66 12.20 -5.76
C ASP A 55 0.60 12.96 -4.95
N ILE A 56 0.84 13.22 -3.65
CA ILE A 56 -0.03 13.96 -2.73
C ILE A 56 0.71 15.14 -2.10
N THR A 57 0.25 16.37 -2.36
CA THR A 57 0.79 17.59 -1.76
C THR A 57 0.76 17.52 -0.23
N ASN A 58 1.92 17.66 0.41
CA ASN A 58 2.17 17.53 1.86
C ASN A 58 1.99 16.12 2.46
N GLY A 59 1.63 15.12 1.65
CA GLY A 59 1.34 13.77 2.12
C GLY A 59 0.21 13.70 3.16
N CYS A 60 -0.06 12.49 3.63
CA CYS A 60 -1.02 12.18 4.69
C CYS A 60 -0.43 11.13 5.62
N ALA A 61 -0.70 11.26 6.92
CA ALA A 61 -0.29 10.28 7.93
C ALA A 61 -1.49 9.85 8.78
N PHE A 62 -1.54 8.57 9.13
CA PHE A 62 -2.66 7.88 9.76
C PHE A 62 -2.19 7.00 10.92
N LYS A 63 -3.06 6.80 11.91
CA LYS A 63 -2.76 5.95 13.09
C LYS A 63 -2.93 4.47 12.78
N THR A 64 -3.86 4.12 11.89
CA THR A 64 -4.17 2.73 11.54
C THR A 64 -4.15 2.51 10.02
N ALA A 65 -3.94 1.26 9.60
CA ALA A 65 -4.09 0.87 8.20
C ALA A 65 -5.53 1.11 7.72
N GLU A 66 -6.53 0.91 8.60
CA GLU A 66 -7.93 1.16 8.28
C GLU A 66 -8.18 2.63 7.94
N GLU A 67 -7.63 3.57 8.71
CA GLU A 67 -7.74 5.01 8.42
C GLU A 67 -7.15 5.33 7.04
N LEU A 68 -5.96 4.83 6.73
CA LEU A 68 -5.31 4.99 5.44
C LEU A 68 -6.18 4.43 4.29
N PHE A 69 -6.68 3.19 4.43
CA PHE A 69 -7.42 2.51 3.35
C PHE A 69 -8.81 3.09 3.09
N ASN A 70 -9.39 3.79 4.08
CA ASN A 70 -10.67 4.50 3.95
C ASN A 70 -10.49 6.01 3.68
N ALA A 71 -9.26 6.54 3.66
CA ALA A 71 -9.01 7.95 3.42
C ALA A 71 -9.39 8.36 1.99
N LYS A 72 -10.17 9.44 1.86
CA LYS A 72 -10.68 9.95 0.57
C LYS A 72 -9.71 10.92 -0.11
N ILE A 73 -8.47 10.46 -0.29
CA ILE A 73 -7.33 11.26 -0.76
C ILE A 73 -7.05 11.09 -2.26
N TYR A 74 -7.77 10.19 -2.94
CA TYR A 74 -7.64 9.95 -4.39
C TYR A 74 -8.92 10.40 -5.10
N ASP A 75 -8.97 11.66 -5.52
CA ASP A 75 -10.13 12.30 -6.17
C ASP A 75 -11.45 12.11 -5.40
N GLY A 76 -11.39 12.28 -4.08
CA GLY A 76 -12.52 12.12 -3.17
C GLY A 76 -12.93 10.67 -2.91
N LYS A 77 -12.14 9.69 -3.37
CA LYS A 77 -12.32 8.25 -3.13
C LYS A 77 -11.14 7.67 -2.37
N SER A 78 -11.39 6.53 -1.75
CA SER A 78 -10.42 5.75 -0.98
C SER A 78 -9.85 4.55 -1.76
N ILE A 79 -8.75 3.99 -1.25
CA ILE A 79 -8.18 2.71 -1.74
C ILE A 79 -9.23 1.62 -1.73
N LYS A 80 -10.01 1.52 -0.65
CA LYS A 80 -11.08 0.52 -0.50
C LYS A 80 -12.17 0.69 -1.55
N GLU A 81 -12.63 1.92 -1.81
CA GLU A 81 -13.65 2.20 -2.83
C GLU A 81 -13.16 1.93 -4.25
N ARG A 82 -11.85 2.06 -4.49
CA ARG A 82 -11.23 1.89 -5.82
C ARG A 82 -10.45 0.59 -5.98
N TRP A 83 -10.56 -0.35 -5.04
CA TRP A 83 -9.71 -1.55 -5.02
C TRP A 83 -9.70 -2.33 -6.33
N ASN A 84 -10.86 -2.45 -6.98
CA ASN A 84 -11.00 -3.15 -8.26
C ASN A 84 -10.24 -2.49 -9.43
N GLN A 85 -9.74 -1.27 -9.25
CA GLN A 85 -8.95 -0.52 -10.22
C GLN A 85 -7.45 -0.53 -9.90
N ILE A 86 -7.05 -1.05 -8.74
CA ILE A 86 -5.66 -0.98 -8.29
C ILE A 86 -4.80 -2.04 -8.99
N VAL A 87 -3.59 -1.65 -9.35
CA VAL A 87 -2.48 -2.55 -9.70
C VAL A 87 -1.34 -2.25 -8.75
N ILE A 88 -1.00 -3.23 -7.91
CA ILE A 88 0.19 -3.16 -7.06
C ILE A 88 1.42 -3.43 -7.93
N ILE A 89 2.45 -2.60 -7.82
CA ILE A 89 3.69 -2.70 -8.58
C ILE A 89 4.75 -3.40 -7.71
N GLN A 90 4.98 -2.86 -6.52
CA GLN A 90 6.02 -3.34 -5.61
C GLN A 90 5.66 -3.09 -4.16
N ILE A 91 6.31 -3.85 -3.28
CA ILE A 91 6.29 -3.67 -1.82
C ILE A 91 7.74 -3.72 -1.34
N SER A 92 8.15 -2.78 -0.50
CA SER A 92 9.51 -2.65 0.05
C SER A 92 10.60 -2.69 -1.04
N GLY A 93 10.36 -2.02 -2.18
CA GLY A 93 11.30 -2.01 -3.30
C GLY A 93 11.39 -3.31 -4.11
N ILE A 94 10.53 -4.30 -3.82
CA ILE A 94 10.52 -5.61 -4.49
C ILE A 94 9.25 -5.71 -5.34
N PRO A 95 9.33 -6.13 -6.62
CA PRO A 95 8.17 -6.44 -7.43
C PRO A 95 7.17 -7.32 -6.67
N VAL A 96 5.89 -6.98 -6.72
CA VAL A 96 4.89 -7.68 -5.90
C VAL A 96 4.77 -9.17 -6.25
N GLU A 97 5.13 -9.54 -7.48
CA GLU A 97 5.24 -10.92 -7.94
C GLU A 97 6.33 -11.74 -7.24
N ASP A 98 7.38 -11.08 -6.75
CA ASP A 98 8.56 -11.71 -6.13
C ASP A 98 8.57 -11.51 -4.60
N TRP A 99 7.69 -10.68 -4.07
CA TRP A 99 7.72 -10.25 -2.67
C TRP A 99 7.56 -11.42 -1.68
N ASP A 100 6.69 -12.38 -1.97
CA ASP A 100 6.51 -13.55 -1.13
C ASP A 100 7.74 -14.48 -1.15
N ILE A 101 8.44 -14.58 -2.28
CA ILE A 101 9.68 -15.36 -2.39
C ILE A 101 10.78 -14.78 -1.49
N VAL A 102 10.90 -13.45 -1.45
CA VAL A 102 11.95 -12.77 -0.70
C VAL A 102 11.57 -12.67 0.79
N CYS A 103 10.36 -12.24 1.11
CA CYS A 103 9.96 -11.95 2.49
C CYS A 103 9.44 -13.15 3.28
N LEU A 104 9.02 -14.26 2.64
CA LEU A 104 8.73 -15.51 3.38
C LEU A 104 10.00 -16.30 3.73
N ARG A 105 11.12 -16.09 3.01
CA ARG A 105 12.40 -16.71 3.33
C ARG A 105 13.03 -16.13 4.58
N GLU A 106 12.94 -14.82 4.78
CA GLU A 106 13.50 -14.13 5.96
C GLU A 106 12.69 -14.31 7.25
N ARG A 107 11.56 -15.05 7.23
CA ARG A 107 10.80 -15.42 8.44
C ARG A 107 11.02 -16.87 8.89
N ILE A 108 11.86 -17.64 8.18
CA ILE A 108 12.16 -19.05 8.47
C ILE A 108 13.61 -19.25 8.99
N GLU A 109 14.43 -18.19 9.02
CA GLU A 109 15.75 -18.17 9.69
C GLU A 109 15.68 -17.37 11.00
#